data_AF-A0A7C1YNE3-F1
#
_entry.id   AF-A0A7C1YNE3-F1
#
_cell.length_a   1.000
_cell.length_b   1.000
_cell.length_c   1.000
_cell.angle_alpha   90.00
_cell.angle_beta   90.00
_cell.angle_gamma   90.00
#
_symmetry.space_group_name_H-M   'P 1'
#
loop_
_entity.id
_entity.type
_entity.pdbx_description
1 polymer ?
#
loop_
_entity_poly.entity_id
_entity_poly.type
_entity_poly.pdbx_seq_one_letter_code
_entity_poly.pdbx_strand_id
1 'polypeptide(L)'
;VHEMGIMLLGFNPIPYVDATSASAFPEKWRRIVVGAAGMMVELFIASLALMAWTGMEPGIARAIAYNVILIAGVSTLLFNGNPLLRYDGYYILSDLLEIPNLGPRGINYFGYLFKRYILRVKDLEEIVATTGERIWFVIYTVAAFIYRIFIYLVIILFVASKFFVVGVIIAIWGVITILILPIKRAISSFLENEALREKRKHAVAIISACVLVLLFLLFYAPFPYRTMVEGVTWIPDRSIVRAGTDGFIEKVLLTSGTSVKKGQELIACYDPLLPAEVKVLESHVRELRIAYDVYRVQDKVKAEMLKEEIKAAEAELRRTRERFSELKIKSPVDGIFIIQAPEDLPGKFVRKGETIAYVIKPSEARVRLVVPQSAVDLVRYRTRHIAVRPVENINQEIPAVIKREVPGATDTLPSKALGTAGGGKVAIDPTDARGNRSFHRLFEFELELLDVNNINLFGNRVYVLFDHGHEPLGVQCYRGIRRIFLKRFHI
;
A
#
# COMPACT_ATOMS: atom_id res chain seq x y z
N VAL A 1 38.37 -28.28 -31.92
CA VAL A 1 38.29 -28.86 -30.56
C VAL A 1 39.58 -29.62 -30.35
N HIS A 2 40.45 -29.15 -29.46
CA HIS A 2 41.74 -29.81 -29.20
C HIS A 2 41.74 -30.57 -27.87
N GLU A 3 40.80 -30.26 -26.97
CA GLU A 3 40.65 -30.98 -25.69
C GLU A 3 39.15 -31.17 -25.36
N MET A 4 38.76 -32.41 -25.06
CA MET A 4 37.46 -32.78 -24.48
C MET A 4 37.71 -33.72 -23.30
N GLY A 5 37.08 -33.47 -22.17
CA GLY A 5 37.32 -34.24 -20.95
C GLY A 5 36.25 -34.03 -19.89
N ILE A 6 36.50 -34.57 -18.70
CA ILE A 6 35.66 -34.36 -17.51
C ILE A 6 36.44 -33.45 -16.58
N MET A 7 35.93 -32.24 -16.35
CA MET A 7 36.47 -31.30 -15.37
C MET A 7 35.76 -31.49 -14.04
N LEU A 8 36.51 -31.60 -12.94
CA LEU A 8 35.94 -31.67 -11.60
C LEU A 8 35.81 -30.26 -11.02
N LEU A 9 34.59 -29.70 -11.05
CA LEU A 9 34.30 -28.42 -10.40
C LEU A 9 33.68 -28.69 -9.03
N GLY A 10 34.46 -28.46 -7.96
CA GLY A 10 33.99 -28.70 -6.58
C GLY A 10 33.58 -30.16 -6.33
N PHE A 11 34.37 -31.11 -6.82
CA PHE A 11 34.12 -32.56 -6.78
C PHE A 11 32.94 -33.08 -7.63
N ASN A 12 32.25 -32.21 -8.37
CA ASN A 12 31.24 -32.64 -9.34
C ASN A 12 31.88 -32.81 -10.73
N PRO A 13 31.74 -33.99 -11.38
CA PRO A 13 32.25 -34.22 -12.73
C PRO A 13 31.36 -33.50 -13.74
N ILE A 14 31.92 -32.53 -14.47
CA ILE A 14 31.24 -31.77 -15.51
C ILE A 14 31.95 -32.02 -16.84
N PRO A 15 31.22 -32.43 -17.90
CA PRO A 15 31.79 -32.51 -19.26
C PRO A 15 32.31 -31.14 -19.69
N TYR A 16 33.57 -31.08 -20.15
CA TYR A 16 34.23 -29.87 -20.62
C TYR A 16 34.73 -30.07 -22.05
N VAL A 17 34.53 -29.05 -22.88
CA VAL A 17 35.06 -28.98 -24.25
C VAL A 17 35.74 -27.63 -24.41
N ASP A 18 37.01 -27.63 -24.82
CA ASP A 18 37.69 -26.39 -25.18
C ASP A 18 37.17 -25.88 -26.54
N ALA A 19 36.35 -24.82 -26.47
CA ALA A 19 35.78 -24.12 -27.61
C ALA A 19 36.54 -22.81 -27.94
N THR A 20 37.74 -22.57 -27.40
CA THR A 20 38.49 -21.31 -27.61
C THR A 20 38.75 -21.03 -29.10
N SER A 21 38.91 -22.08 -29.92
CA SER A 21 39.06 -21.97 -31.38
C SER A 21 37.81 -21.42 -32.10
N ALA A 22 36.64 -21.37 -31.45
CA ALA A 22 35.43 -20.77 -32.03
C ALA A 22 35.58 -19.26 -32.28
N SER A 23 36.46 -18.58 -31.54
CA SER A 23 36.79 -17.18 -31.77
C SER A 23 37.47 -16.90 -33.12
N ALA A 24 37.97 -17.94 -33.81
CA ALA A 24 38.62 -17.83 -35.12
C ALA A 24 37.64 -17.78 -36.31
N PHE A 25 36.33 -17.98 -36.10
CA PHE A 25 35.37 -17.87 -37.20
C PHE A 25 35.25 -16.40 -37.67
N PRO A 26 35.36 -16.13 -38.99
CA PRO A 26 35.22 -14.78 -39.53
C PRO A 26 33.77 -14.25 -39.40
N GLU A 27 32.78 -15.12 -39.59
CA GLU A 27 31.36 -14.75 -39.50
C GLU A 27 30.86 -14.73 -38.05
N LYS A 28 30.30 -13.58 -37.61
CA LYS A 28 29.77 -13.39 -36.25
C LYS A 28 28.65 -14.35 -35.87
N TRP A 29 27.78 -14.70 -36.82
CA TRP A 29 26.67 -15.63 -36.56
C TRP A 29 27.15 -17.05 -36.25
N ARG A 30 28.27 -17.48 -36.84
CA ARG A 30 28.87 -18.78 -36.52
C ARG A 30 29.46 -18.80 -35.11
N ARG A 31 30.09 -17.71 -34.67
CA ARG A 31 30.56 -17.56 -33.29
C ARG A 31 29.39 -17.61 -32.30
N ILE A 32 28.32 -16.87 -32.58
CA ILE A 32 27.09 -16.86 -31.76
C ILE A 32 26.48 -18.25 -31.64
N VAL A 33 26.36 -19.01 -32.74
CA VAL A 33 25.81 -20.37 -32.71
C VAL A 33 26.64 -21.29 -31.83
N VAL A 34 27.97 -21.20 -31.89
CA VAL A 34 28.85 -22.00 -31.02
C VAL A 34 28.70 -21.58 -29.55
N GLY A 35 28.62 -20.28 -29.26
CA GLY A 35 28.37 -19.77 -27.91
C GLY A 35 26.96 -20.11 -27.38
N ALA A 36 25.98 -20.27 -28.26
CA ALA A 36 24.61 -20.65 -27.91
C ALA A 36 24.38 -22.16 -27.87
N ALA A 37 25.34 -22.98 -28.32
CA ALA A 37 25.14 -24.42 -28.49
C ALA A 37 24.68 -25.13 -27.20
N GLY A 38 25.26 -24.77 -26.05
CA GLY A 38 24.84 -25.28 -24.74
C GLY A 38 23.37 -24.98 -24.45
N MET A 39 22.98 -23.70 -24.53
CA MET A 39 21.59 -23.29 -24.32
C MET A 39 20.62 -23.91 -25.33
N MET A 40 21.03 -24.08 -26.60
CA MET A 40 20.21 -24.72 -27.62
C MET A 40 19.90 -26.18 -27.25
N VAL A 41 20.89 -26.92 -26.75
CA VAL A 41 20.70 -28.30 -26.29
C VAL A 41 19.85 -28.34 -25.03
N GLU A 42 20.07 -27.44 -24.07
CA GLU A 42 19.26 -27.34 -22.85
C GLU A 42 17.78 -27.04 -23.18
N LEU A 43 17.52 -26.07 -24.05
CA LEU A 43 16.17 -25.73 -24.51
C LEU A 43 15.52 -26.87 -25.30
N PHE A 44 16.29 -27.59 -26.11
CA PHE A 44 15.80 -28.78 -26.81
C PHE A 44 15.36 -29.86 -25.82
N ILE A 45 16.19 -30.18 -24.82
CA ILE A 45 15.85 -31.14 -23.76
C ILE A 45 14.61 -30.66 -22.98
N ALA A 46 14.53 -29.37 -22.65
CA ALA A 46 13.38 -28.79 -21.96
C ALA A 46 12.10 -28.91 -22.80
N SER A 47 12.17 -28.74 -24.12
CA SER A 47 11.04 -28.89 -25.02
C SER A 47 10.53 -30.34 -25.09
N LEU A 48 11.43 -31.31 -25.13
CA LEU A 48 11.08 -32.74 -25.07
C LEU A 48 10.45 -33.10 -23.71
N ALA A 49 11.03 -32.59 -22.63
CA ALA A 49 10.49 -32.78 -21.28
C ALA A 49 9.10 -32.15 -21.13
N LEU A 50 8.85 -30.98 -21.74
CA LEU A 50 7.54 -30.34 -21.77
C LEU A 50 6.52 -31.18 -22.52
N MET A 51 6.86 -31.68 -23.71
CA MET A 51 5.99 -32.59 -24.48
C MET A 51 5.65 -33.82 -23.65
N ALA A 52 6.64 -34.48 -23.04
CA ALA A 52 6.41 -35.62 -22.17
C ALA A 52 5.54 -35.27 -20.96
N TRP A 53 5.79 -34.15 -20.30
CA TRP A 53 5.08 -33.70 -19.10
C TRP A 53 3.58 -33.49 -19.34
N THR A 54 3.20 -32.98 -20.52
CA THR A 54 1.78 -32.74 -20.85
C THR A 54 0.94 -34.02 -20.94
N GLY A 55 1.54 -35.15 -21.32
CA GLY A 55 0.86 -36.44 -21.44
C GLY A 55 0.98 -37.34 -20.21
N MET A 56 1.67 -36.90 -19.15
CA MET A 56 1.92 -37.71 -17.96
C MET A 56 0.85 -37.51 -16.88
N GLU A 57 0.44 -38.61 -16.25
CA GLU A 57 -0.36 -38.58 -15.03
C GLU A 57 0.45 -38.04 -13.82
N PRO A 58 -0.21 -37.53 -12.77
CA PRO A 58 0.47 -37.08 -11.56
C PRO A 58 1.31 -38.20 -10.92
N GLY A 59 2.63 -38.00 -10.81
CA GLY A 59 3.57 -38.98 -10.27
C GLY A 59 5.02 -38.54 -10.34
N ILE A 60 5.95 -39.42 -9.95
CA ILE A 60 7.40 -39.14 -9.88
C ILE A 60 7.96 -38.75 -11.27
N ALA A 61 7.56 -39.47 -12.32
CA ALA A 61 8.01 -39.19 -13.69
C ALA A 61 7.61 -37.78 -14.15
N ARG A 62 6.37 -37.36 -13.84
CA ARG A 62 5.89 -36.01 -14.13
C ARG A 62 6.63 -34.94 -13.31
N ALA A 63 6.98 -35.23 -12.06
CA ALA A 63 7.78 -34.31 -11.24
C ALA A 63 9.22 -34.15 -11.78
N ILE A 64 9.83 -35.24 -12.26
CA ILE A 64 11.15 -35.20 -12.89
C ILE A 64 11.09 -34.36 -14.18
N ALA A 65 10.12 -34.62 -15.06
CA ALA A 65 9.95 -33.86 -16.28
C ALA A 65 9.73 -32.35 -15.99
N TYR A 66 8.94 -32.02 -14.97
CA TYR A 66 8.77 -30.65 -14.50
C TYR A 66 10.09 -30.00 -14.07
N ASN A 67 10.90 -30.70 -13.26
CA ASN A 67 12.20 -30.21 -12.84
C ASN A 67 13.15 -30.01 -14.02
N VAL A 68 13.13 -30.90 -15.02
CA VAL A 68 13.92 -30.74 -16.25
C VAL A 68 13.49 -29.50 -17.03
N ILE A 69 12.19 -29.24 -17.17
CA ILE A 69 11.67 -28.02 -17.84
C ILE A 69 12.14 -26.76 -17.10
N LEU A 70 12.07 -26.76 -15.77
CA LEU A 70 12.51 -25.59 -14.98
C LEU A 70 14.02 -25.39 -15.06
N ILE A 71 14.81 -26.46 -14.92
CA ILE A 71 16.28 -26.36 -14.86
C ILE A 71 16.85 -26.09 -16.26
N ALA A 72 16.48 -26.87 -17.28
CA ALA A 72 17.04 -26.74 -18.64
C ALA A 72 16.33 -25.66 -19.49
N GLY A 73 15.11 -25.24 -19.11
CA GLY A 73 14.36 -24.20 -19.82
C GLY A 73 14.47 -22.85 -19.14
N VAL A 74 13.79 -22.73 -18.00
CA VAL A 74 13.64 -21.45 -17.29
C VAL A 74 14.98 -20.95 -16.74
N SER A 75 15.78 -21.82 -16.12
CA SER A 75 17.07 -21.41 -15.57
C SER A 75 18.06 -21.03 -16.66
N THR A 76 18.14 -21.81 -17.74
CA THR A 76 18.97 -21.49 -18.92
C THR A 76 18.62 -20.13 -19.48
N LEU A 77 17.34 -19.82 -19.72
CA LEU A 77 16.96 -18.55 -20.32
C LEU A 77 17.19 -17.35 -19.39
N LEU A 78 16.84 -17.48 -18.10
CA LEU A 78 16.92 -16.37 -17.14
C LEU A 78 18.33 -16.11 -16.61
N PHE A 79 19.14 -17.15 -16.43
CA PHE A 79 20.48 -17.04 -15.87
C PHE A 79 21.56 -17.13 -16.94
N ASN A 80 21.59 -18.19 -17.77
CA ASN A 80 22.63 -18.37 -18.79
C ASN A 80 22.44 -17.38 -19.96
N GLY A 81 21.20 -17.13 -20.37
CA GLY A 81 20.86 -16.17 -21.42
C GLY A 81 21.02 -14.70 -21.03
N ASN A 82 21.27 -14.41 -19.74
CA ASN A 82 21.44 -13.04 -19.28
C ASN A 82 22.82 -12.48 -19.67
N PRO A 83 22.88 -11.42 -20.51
CA PRO A 83 24.16 -10.91 -20.98
C PRO A 83 24.96 -10.13 -19.92
N LEU A 84 24.34 -9.73 -18.80
CA LEU A 84 24.96 -8.90 -17.75
C LEU A 84 25.86 -9.70 -16.80
N LEU A 85 25.75 -11.03 -16.80
CA LEU A 85 26.63 -11.95 -16.10
C LEU A 85 27.48 -12.70 -17.12
N ARG A 86 28.73 -13.05 -16.76
CA ARG A 86 29.67 -13.73 -17.66
C ARG A 86 29.33 -15.22 -17.83
N TYR A 87 28.15 -15.48 -18.35
CA TYR A 87 27.66 -16.77 -18.83
C TYR A 87 27.50 -16.71 -20.36
N ASP A 88 26.82 -17.68 -20.97
CA ASP A 88 26.69 -17.81 -22.42
C ASP A 88 26.10 -16.55 -23.09
N GLY A 89 25.09 -15.93 -22.47
CA GLY A 89 24.46 -14.70 -22.95
C GLY A 89 25.43 -13.51 -23.06
N TYR A 90 26.45 -13.44 -22.19
CA TYR A 90 27.47 -12.40 -22.28
C TYR A 90 28.35 -12.58 -23.51
N TYR A 91 28.76 -13.81 -23.82
CA TYR A 91 29.58 -14.09 -24.99
C TYR A 91 28.79 -13.89 -26.28
N ILE A 92 27.51 -14.27 -26.30
CA ILE A 92 26.60 -13.97 -27.42
C ILE A 92 26.50 -12.45 -27.65
N LEU A 93 26.31 -11.65 -26.59
CA LEU A 93 26.29 -10.20 -26.72
C LEU A 93 27.65 -9.64 -27.18
N SER A 94 28.75 -10.16 -26.63
CA SER A 94 30.11 -9.75 -26.99
C SER A 94 30.39 -10.00 -28.48
N ASP A 95 29.96 -11.16 -29.01
CA ASP A 95 30.10 -11.53 -30.42
C ASP A 95 29.14 -10.76 -31.33
N LEU A 96 27.91 -10.48 -30.86
CA LEU A 96 26.92 -9.69 -31.60
C LEU A 96 27.38 -8.24 -31.80
N LEU A 97 27.97 -7.65 -30.76
CA LEU A 97 28.54 -6.31 -30.80
C LEU A 97 29.93 -6.26 -31.45
N GLU A 98 30.54 -7.43 -31.70
CA GLU A 98 31.91 -7.57 -32.21
C GLU A 98 32.96 -6.88 -31.31
N ILE A 99 32.67 -6.81 -30.01
CA ILE A 99 33.55 -6.22 -29.00
C ILE A 99 34.08 -7.38 -28.13
N PRO A 100 35.26 -7.94 -28.43
CA PRO A 100 35.82 -9.00 -27.61
C PRO A 100 36.13 -8.45 -26.21
N ASN A 101 35.87 -9.27 -25.18
CA ASN A 101 36.13 -8.92 -23.78
C ASN A 101 35.43 -7.62 -23.34
N LEU A 102 34.17 -7.42 -23.73
CA LEU A 102 33.35 -6.26 -23.37
C LEU A 102 33.39 -5.93 -21.87
N GLY A 103 33.30 -6.93 -21.00
CA GLY A 103 33.30 -6.76 -19.55
C GLY A 103 34.61 -6.20 -18.98
N PRO A 104 35.76 -6.88 -19.16
CA PRO A 104 37.05 -6.34 -18.74
C PRO A 104 37.39 -4.98 -19.38
N ARG A 105 37.16 -4.82 -20.69
CA ARG A 105 37.42 -3.54 -21.40
C ARG A 105 36.53 -2.42 -20.87
N GLY A 106 35.27 -2.70 -20.56
CA GLY A 106 34.34 -1.74 -19.98
C GLY A 106 34.78 -1.25 -18.59
N ILE A 107 35.21 -2.16 -17.72
CA ILE A 107 35.74 -1.81 -16.38
C ILE A 107 37.01 -0.96 -16.52
N ASN A 108 37.92 -1.32 -17.41
CA ASN A 108 39.14 -0.56 -17.67
C ASN A 108 38.84 0.84 -18.23
N TYR A 109 37.87 0.95 -19.14
CA TYR A 109 37.42 2.22 -19.69
C TYR A 109 36.77 3.12 -18.64
N PHE A 110 35.96 2.55 -17.73
CA PHE A 110 35.40 3.30 -16.62
C PHE A 110 36.49 3.82 -15.66
N GLY A 111 37.51 2.99 -15.40
CA GLY A 111 38.70 3.41 -14.66
C GLY A 111 39.49 4.51 -15.35
N TYR A 112 39.61 4.46 -16.68
CA TYR A 112 40.21 5.52 -17.48
C TYR A 112 39.42 6.84 -17.40
N LEU A 113 38.10 6.80 -17.56
CA LEU A 113 37.23 7.98 -17.43
C LEU A 113 37.36 8.61 -16.05
N PHE A 114 37.38 7.79 -15.01
CA PHE A 114 37.61 8.25 -13.64
C PHE A 114 38.97 8.97 -13.53
N LYS A 115 40.04 8.38 -14.07
CA LYS A 115 41.37 9.01 -14.04
C LYS A 115 41.48 10.29 -14.90
N ARG A 116 40.83 10.34 -16.06
CA ARG A 116 40.89 11.50 -16.98
C ARG A 116 40.03 12.66 -16.51
N TYR A 117 38.77 12.41 -16.12
CA TYR A 117 37.81 13.47 -15.81
C TYR A 117 37.78 13.86 -14.33
N ILE A 118 37.82 12.88 -13.43
CA ILE A 118 37.72 13.15 -11.98
C ILE A 118 39.10 13.49 -11.41
N LEU A 119 40.16 12.76 -11.79
CA LEU A 119 41.52 13.02 -11.30
C LEU A 119 42.33 13.98 -12.17
N ARG A 120 41.86 14.32 -13.37
CA ARG A 120 42.53 15.21 -14.33
C ARG A 120 43.97 14.80 -14.65
N VAL A 121 44.23 13.49 -14.77
CA VAL A 121 45.51 12.97 -15.25
C VAL A 121 45.54 13.12 -16.76
N LYS A 122 46.54 13.84 -17.28
CA LYS A 122 46.67 14.14 -18.72
C LYS A 122 47.48 13.09 -19.47
N ASP A 123 48.43 12.45 -18.79
CA ASP A 123 49.35 11.47 -19.39
C ASP A 123 48.82 10.03 -19.24
N LEU A 124 47.59 9.80 -19.69
CA LEU A 124 47.02 8.45 -19.77
C LEU A 124 47.05 8.00 -21.23
N GLU A 125 47.62 6.82 -21.49
CA GLU A 125 47.47 6.16 -22.78
C GLU A 125 45.98 6.03 -23.11
N GLU A 126 45.59 6.50 -24.31
CA GLU A 126 44.21 6.39 -24.74
C GLU A 126 43.88 4.92 -25.03
N ILE A 127 42.80 4.42 -24.42
CA ILE A 127 42.30 3.08 -24.74
C ILE A 127 41.81 3.10 -26.18
N VAL A 128 42.41 2.27 -27.02
CA VAL A 128 42.01 2.07 -28.42
C VAL A 128 40.58 1.53 -28.45
N ALA A 129 39.64 2.42 -28.78
CA ALA A 129 38.21 2.14 -28.85
C ALA A 129 37.51 3.15 -29.75
N THR A 130 36.65 2.65 -30.63
CA THR A 130 35.74 3.45 -31.48
C THR A 130 34.67 4.15 -30.64
N THR A 131 34.06 5.21 -31.18
CA THR A 131 33.01 5.97 -30.48
C THR A 131 31.82 5.09 -30.07
N GLY A 132 31.45 4.11 -30.90
CA GLY A 132 30.39 3.14 -30.60
C GLY A 132 30.76 2.19 -29.46
N GLU A 133 31.97 1.65 -29.44
CA GLU A 133 32.46 0.79 -28.35
C GLU A 133 32.47 1.52 -27.00
N ARG A 134 32.84 2.81 -26.98
CA ARG A 134 32.88 3.63 -25.76
C ARG A 134 31.52 3.75 -25.08
N ILE A 135 30.44 3.88 -25.86
CA ILE A 135 29.07 3.96 -25.33
C ILE A 135 28.70 2.61 -24.70
N TRP A 136 28.96 1.52 -25.41
CA TRP A 136 28.70 0.16 -24.91
C TRP A 136 29.48 -0.16 -23.64
N PHE A 137 30.75 0.28 -23.53
CA PHE A 137 31.52 0.13 -22.30
C PHE A 137 30.85 0.76 -21.09
N VAL A 138 30.33 1.98 -21.22
CA VAL A 138 29.65 2.66 -20.10
C VAL A 138 28.32 1.98 -19.77
N ILE A 139 27.47 1.78 -20.78
CA ILE A 139 26.14 1.19 -20.59
C ILE A 139 26.25 -0.21 -19.98
N TYR A 140 27.07 -1.08 -20.58
CA TYR A 140 27.25 -2.45 -20.13
C TYR A 140 27.81 -2.50 -18.71
N THR A 141 28.86 -1.71 -18.40
CA THR A 141 29.51 -1.74 -17.08
C THR A 141 28.56 -1.29 -15.99
N VAL A 142 27.78 -0.23 -16.22
CA VAL A 142 26.78 0.28 -15.25
C VAL A 142 25.64 -0.72 -15.09
N ALA A 143 25.08 -1.24 -16.18
CA ALA A 143 23.99 -2.21 -16.14
C ALA A 143 24.42 -3.51 -15.45
N ALA A 144 25.58 -4.05 -15.79
CA ALA A 144 26.13 -5.27 -15.19
C ALA A 144 26.42 -5.10 -13.70
N PHE A 145 26.87 -3.91 -13.27
CA PHE A 145 27.10 -3.61 -11.86
C PHE A 145 25.79 -3.55 -11.07
N ILE A 146 24.79 -2.81 -11.55
CA ILE A 146 23.46 -2.70 -10.92
C ILE A 146 22.82 -4.09 -10.83
N TYR A 147 22.84 -4.85 -11.92
CA TYR A 147 22.27 -6.20 -11.95
C TYR A 147 22.98 -7.15 -10.99
N ARG A 148 24.32 -7.09 -10.90
CA ARG A 148 25.08 -7.90 -9.95
C ARG A 148 24.71 -7.59 -8.50
N ILE A 149 24.60 -6.31 -8.14
CA ILE A 149 24.15 -5.89 -6.80
C ILE A 149 22.73 -6.41 -6.53
N PHE A 150 21.83 -6.26 -7.50
CA PHE A 150 20.46 -6.72 -7.39
C PHE A 150 20.38 -8.23 -7.13
N ILE A 151 21.03 -9.06 -7.96
CA ILE A 151 21.06 -10.51 -7.78
C ILE A 151 21.70 -10.90 -6.45
N TYR A 152 22.78 -10.22 -6.07
CA TYR A 152 23.44 -10.47 -4.80
C TYR A 152 22.52 -10.23 -3.60
N LEU A 153 21.80 -9.10 -3.62
CA LEU A 153 20.82 -8.76 -2.60
C LEU A 153 19.66 -9.77 -2.57
N VAL A 154 19.16 -10.19 -3.73
CA VAL A 154 18.10 -11.22 -3.83
C VAL A 154 18.58 -12.55 -3.23
N ILE A 155 19.80 -13.00 -3.55
CA ILE A 155 20.37 -14.24 -3.02
C ILE A 155 20.53 -14.14 -1.49
N ILE A 156 21.09 -13.05 -0.97
CA ILE A 156 21.22 -12.84 0.48
C ILE A 156 19.86 -12.91 1.15
N LEU A 157 18.87 -12.17 0.66
CA LEU A 157 17.54 -12.13 1.28
C LEU A 157 16.86 -13.50 1.21
N PHE A 158 17.00 -14.22 0.09
CA PHE A 158 16.47 -15.55 -0.09
C PHE A 158 17.12 -16.56 0.87
N VAL A 159 18.45 -16.62 0.90
CA VAL A 159 19.20 -17.54 1.77
C VAL A 159 18.98 -17.18 3.23
N ALA A 160 19.06 -15.90 3.61
CA ALA A 160 18.82 -15.46 4.98
C ALA A 160 17.42 -15.87 5.47
N SER A 161 16.40 -15.81 4.60
CA SER A 161 15.03 -16.23 4.95
C SER A 161 14.88 -17.72 5.26
N LYS A 162 15.82 -18.56 4.81
CA LYS A 162 15.87 -20.00 5.11
C LYS A 162 16.89 -20.34 6.19
N PHE A 163 18.04 -19.68 6.16
CA PHE A 163 19.21 -19.90 7.00
C PHE A 163 19.85 -18.55 7.36
N PHE A 164 19.41 -17.95 8.47
CA PHE A 164 19.83 -16.59 8.87
C PHE A 164 21.36 -16.44 8.97
N VAL A 165 22.03 -17.36 9.68
CA VAL A 165 23.49 -17.31 9.88
C VAL A 165 24.26 -17.38 8.56
N VAL A 166 23.86 -18.29 7.67
CA VAL A 166 24.48 -18.44 6.34
C VAL A 166 24.27 -17.19 5.50
N GLY A 167 23.06 -16.61 5.55
CA GLY A 167 22.77 -15.34 4.88
C GLY A 167 23.64 -14.19 5.36
N VAL A 168 23.91 -14.09 6.68
CA VAL A 168 24.82 -13.09 7.25
C VAL A 168 26.26 -13.30 6.78
N ILE A 169 26.75 -14.54 6.78
CA ILE A 169 28.11 -14.86 6.30
C ILE A 169 28.27 -14.46 4.83
N ILE A 170 27.30 -14.80 3.98
CA ILE A 170 27.29 -14.39 2.57
C ILE A 170 27.22 -12.87 2.48
N ALA A 171 26.37 -12.19 3.26
CA ALA A 171 26.31 -10.73 3.25
C ALA A 171 27.66 -10.08 3.55
N ILE A 172 28.36 -10.53 4.61
CA ILE A 172 29.69 -10.04 4.98
C ILE A 172 30.69 -10.31 3.86
N TRP A 173 30.72 -11.53 3.32
CA TRP A 173 31.59 -11.92 2.22
C TRP A 173 31.39 -11.03 0.98
N GLY A 174 30.14 -10.68 0.70
CA GLY A 174 29.77 -9.81 -0.41
C GLY A 174 30.20 -8.38 -0.24
N VAL A 175 30.00 -7.82 0.96
CA VAL A 175 30.50 -6.48 1.28
C VAL A 175 32.02 -6.44 1.13
N ILE A 176 32.73 -7.48 1.60
CA ILE A 176 34.17 -7.58 1.43
C ILE A 176 34.56 -7.60 -0.06
N THR A 177 33.91 -8.43 -0.86
CA THR A 177 34.30 -8.66 -2.26
C THR A 177 33.85 -7.56 -3.24
N ILE A 178 32.65 -7.00 -3.03
CA ILE A 178 32.05 -5.99 -3.93
C ILE A 178 32.46 -4.57 -3.53
N LEU A 179 32.68 -4.30 -2.24
CA LEU A 179 32.99 -2.96 -1.75
C LEU A 179 34.44 -2.84 -1.28
N ILE A 180 34.87 -3.66 -0.32
CA ILE A 180 36.16 -3.46 0.36
C ILE A 180 37.35 -3.75 -0.55
N LEU A 181 37.36 -4.90 -1.25
CA LEU A 181 38.45 -5.29 -2.16
C LEU A 181 38.68 -4.31 -3.32
N PRO A 182 37.65 -3.86 -4.07
CA PRO A 182 37.88 -2.91 -5.16
C PRO A 182 38.29 -1.53 -4.64
N ILE A 183 37.78 -1.08 -3.48
CA ILE A 183 38.26 0.16 -2.85
C ILE A 183 39.73 0.02 -2.46
N LYS A 184 40.12 -1.09 -1.83
CA LYS A 184 41.53 -1.36 -1.48
C LYS A 184 42.43 -1.36 -2.71
N ARG A 185 42.03 -2.04 -3.79
CA ARG A 185 42.78 -2.10 -5.06
C ARG A 185 42.85 -0.74 -5.75
N ALA A 186 41.78 0.04 -5.70
CA ALA A 186 41.81 1.42 -6.17
C ALA A 186 42.84 2.20 -5.36
N ILE A 187 42.74 2.23 -4.03
CA ILE A 187 43.65 2.95 -3.14
C ILE A 187 45.12 2.49 -3.34
N SER A 188 45.39 1.19 -3.45
CA SER A 188 46.75 0.69 -3.67
C SER A 188 47.29 1.10 -5.05
N SER A 189 46.49 0.99 -6.11
CA SER A 189 46.85 1.46 -7.46
C SER A 189 47.12 2.98 -7.49
N PHE A 190 46.47 3.73 -6.61
CA PHE A 190 46.72 5.16 -6.40
C PHE A 190 48.03 5.45 -5.63
N LEU A 191 48.39 4.60 -4.66
CA LEU A 191 49.58 4.75 -3.83
C LEU A 191 50.87 4.29 -4.54
N GLU A 192 50.78 3.31 -5.44
CA GLU A 192 51.95 2.69 -6.11
C GLU A 192 52.38 3.41 -7.41
N ASN A 193 51.47 4.12 -8.09
CA ASN A 193 51.83 4.80 -9.35
C ASN A 193 52.55 6.15 -9.12
N GLU A 194 53.80 6.25 -9.58
CA GLU A 194 54.65 7.46 -9.49
C GLU A 194 54.14 8.63 -10.35
N ALA A 195 53.52 8.35 -11.50
CA ALA A 195 52.95 9.38 -12.40
C ALA A 195 51.81 10.21 -11.77
N LEU A 196 51.20 9.71 -10.68
CA LEU A 196 50.12 10.40 -9.97
C LEU A 196 50.59 11.25 -8.79
N ARG A 197 51.89 11.21 -8.44
CA ARG A 197 52.44 11.74 -7.18
C ARG A 197 52.23 13.25 -7.00
N GLU A 198 52.30 14.03 -8.08
CA GLU A 198 52.07 15.49 -8.03
C GLU A 198 50.59 15.88 -7.83
N LYS A 199 49.64 15.06 -8.30
CA LYS A 199 48.19 15.37 -8.22
C LYS A 199 47.43 14.57 -7.16
N ARG A 200 48.13 13.72 -6.39
CA ARG A 200 47.58 12.93 -5.27
C ARG A 200 46.76 13.76 -4.30
N LYS A 201 47.23 14.94 -3.91
CA LYS A 201 46.50 15.81 -2.96
C LYS A 201 45.16 16.31 -3.53
N HIS A 202 45.12 16.66 -4.81
CA HIS A 202 43.91 17.15 -5.47
C HIS A 202 42.89 16.03 -5.72
N ALA A 203 43.37 14.87 -6.17
CA ALA A 203 42.57 13.65 -6.33
C ALA A 203 41.93 13.19 -5.01
N VAL A 204 42.74 13.08 -3.94
CA VAL A 204 42.26 12.72 -2.60
C VAL A 204 41.28 13.77 -2.08
N ALA A 205 41.53 15.06 -2.31
CA ALA A 205 40.61 16.13 -1.91
C ALA A 205 39.26 16.09 -2.64
N ILE A 206 39.23 15.78 -3.95
CA ILE A 206 37.97 15.66 -4.70
C ILE A 206 37.20 14.42 -4.24
N ILE A 207 37.86 13.27 -4.09
CA ILE A 207 37.21 12.04 -3.63
C ILE A 207 36.69 12.22 -2.20
N SER A 208 37.50 12.80 -1.31
CA SER A 208 37.07 13.05 0.07
C SER A 208 35.93 14.07 0.13
N ALA A 209 35.95 15.12 -0.70
CA ALA A 209 34.85 16.07 -0.81
C ALA A 209 33.57 15.41 -1.34
N CYS A 210 33.64 14.57 -2.38
CA CYS A 210 32.50 13.84 -2.90
C CYS A 210 31.91 12.87 -1.86
N VAL A 211 32.78 12.14 -1.13
CA VAL A 211 32.35 11.26 -0.03
C VAL A 211 31.73 12.08 1.10
N LEU A 212 32.31 13.22 1.47
CA LEU A 212 31.77 14.11 2.49
C LEU A 212 30.41 14.68 2.09
N VAL A 213 30.24 15.11 0.84
CA VAL A 213 28.94 15.59 0.33
C VAL A 213 27.91 14.46 0.34
N LEU A 214 28.28 13.25 -0.07
CA LEU A 214 27.38 12.10 -0.03
C LEU A 214 26.99 11.73 1.41
N LEU A 215 27.94 11.71 2.34
CA LEU A 215 27.70 11.47 3.76
C LEU A 215 26.84 12.59 4.36
N PHE A 216 27.06 13.84 3.97
CA PHE A 216 26.23 14.97 4.38
C PHE A 216 24.80 14.82 3.88
N LEU A 217 24.59 14.49 2.60
CA LEU A 217 23.25 14.26 2.05
C LEU A 217 22.53 13.06 2.70
N LEU A 218 23.26 12.00 3.03
CA LEU A 218 22.68 10.81 3.66
C LEU A 218 22.38 11.00 5.14
N PHE A 219 23.27 11.65 5.89
CA PHE A 219 23.21 11.64 7.37
C PHE A 219 22.88 13.00 8.00
N TYR A 220 22.96 14.11 7.25
CA TYR A 220 22.75 15.46 7.80
C TYR A 220 21.68 16.28 7.07
N ALA A 221 21.52 16.12 5.76
CA ALA A 221 20.57 16.93 5.00
C ALA A 221 19.11 16.64 5.43
N PRO A 222 18.33 17.68 5.78
CA PRO A 222 16.96 17.51 6.26
C PRO A 222 16.00 17.25 5.09
N PHE A 223 15.55 16.01 4.93
CA PHE A 223 14.52 15.66 3.94
C PHE A 223 13.15 15.49 4.62
N PRO A 224 12.05 15.96 4.00
CA PRO A 224 10.72 15.85 4.59
C PRO A 224 10.31 14.38 4.70
N TYR A 225 9.81 13.98 5.87
CA TYR A 225 9.35 12.62 6.13
C TYR A 225 7.84 12.63 6.41
N ARG A 226 7.07 12.00 5.52
CA ARG A 226 5.61 12.07 5.53
C ARG A 226 4.99 10.69 5.39
N THR A 227 3.89 10.46 6.10
CA THR A 227 3.05 9.26 5.93
C THR A 227 1.73 9.67 5.28
N MET A 228 1.40 9.05 4.16
CA MET A 228 0.09 9.21 3.52
C MET A 228 -0.78 7.99 3.83
N VAL A 229 -2.02 8.23 4.25
CA VAL A 229 -3.04 7.20 4.45
C VAL A 229 -4.39 7.65 3.89
N GLU A 230 -5.33 6.72 3.76
CA GLU A 230 -6.69 6.99 3.32
C GLU A 230 -7.64 7.06 4.51
N GLY A 231 -8.57 8.01 4.44
CA GLY A 231 -9.65 8.20 5.40
C GLY A 231 -10.99 8.41 4.70
N VAL A 232 -12.05 8.36 5.48
CA VAL A 232 -13.41 8.70 5.06
C VAL A 232 -13.95 9.72 6.05
N THR A 233 -14.54 10.78 5.52
CA THR A 233 -15.29 11.73 6.33
C THR A 233 -16.52 11.06 6.92
N TRP A 234 -16.66 11.12 8.24
CA TRP A 234 -17.68 10.46 9.00
C TRP A 234 -18.58 11.50 9.69
N ILE A 235 -19.88 11.21 9.73
CA ILE A 235 -20.87 12.03 10.41
C ILE A 235 -21.25 11.34 11.73
N PRO A 236 -21.27 12.05 12.88
CA PRO A 236 -21.73 11.49 14.14
C PRO A 236 -23.16 10.94 14.05
N ASP A 237 -23.46 9.82 14.73
CA ASP A 237 -24.78 9.16 14.69
C ASP A 237 -25.94 10.08 15.10
N ARG A 238 -25.67 11.05 15.98
CA ARG A 238 -26.64 12.08 16.42
C ARG A 238 -27.09 13.04 15.31
N SER A 239 -26.38 13.06 14.19
CA SER A 239 -26.67 13.90 13.02
C SER A 239 -27.60 13.20 12.04
N ILE A 240 -27.87 11.91 12.24
CA ILE A 240 -28.73 11.11 11.36
C ILE A 240 -30.18 11.34 11.77
N VAL A 241 -31.00 11.83 10.83
CA VAL A 241 -32.44 12.01 11.01
C VAL A 241 -33.12 10.72 10.60
N ARG A 242 -33.77 10.06 11.56
CA ARG A 242 -34.49 8.80 11.38
C ARG A 242 -35.99 8.98 11.57
N ALA A 243 -36.79 8.13 10.93
CA ALA A 243 -38.22 8.06 11.19
C ALA A 243 -38.49 7.63 12.64
N GLY A 244 -39.32 8.39 13.37
CA GLY A 244 -39.68 8.05 14.76
C GLY A 244 -40.71 6.91 14.85
N THR A 245 -41.61 6.84 13.86
CA THR A 245 -42.65 5.81 13.73
C THR A 245 -42.82 5.43 12.26
N ASP A 246 -43.52 4.33 12.00
CA ASP A 246 -43.96 3.94 10.66
C ASP A 246 -44.97 4.98 10.12
N GLY A 247 -44.92 5.28 8.82
CA GLY A 247 -45.84 6.22 8.19
C GLY A 247 -45.44 6.57 6.76
N PHE A 248 -46.24 7.40 6.10
CA PHE A 248 -45.96 7.92 4.76
C PHE A 248 -45.46 9.36 4.85
N ILE A 249 -44.43 9.71 4.08
CA ILE A 249 -43.95 11.09 4.01
C ILE A 249 -45.03 11.94 3.32
N GLU A 250 -45.56 12.94 4.02
CA GLU A 250 -46.52 13.90 3.45
C GLU A 250 -45.77 14.94 2.60
N LYS A 251 -44.78 15.59 3.22
CA LYS A 251 -43.95 16.63 2.61
C LYS A 251 -42.69 16.89 3.39
N VAL A 252 -41.66 17.34 2.69
CA VAL A 252 -40.45 17.91 3.28
C VAL A 252 -40.70 19.39 3.55
N LEU A 253 -40.56 19.83 4.80
CA LEU A 253 -40.91 21.20 5.23
C LEU A 253 -39.81 22.23 4.91
N LEU A 254 -38.56 21.76 4.72
CA LEU A 254 -37.39 22.59 4.53
C LEU A 254 -36.58 22.14 3.31
N THR A 255 -35.91 23.08 2.66
CA THR A 255 -35.02 22.79 1.53
C THR A 255 -33.68 22.24 2.03
N SER A 256 -33.08 21.33 1.26
CA SER A 256 -31.70 20.85 1.48
C SER A 256 -30.73 22.04 1.46
N GLY A 257 -29.78 22.09 2.40
CA GLY A 257 -28.82 23.17 2.57
C GLY A 257 -29.23 24.27 3.56
N THR A 258 -30.44 24.24 4.11
CA THR A 258 -30.88 25.23 5.12
C THR A 258 -30.30 24.96 6.51
N SER A 259 -30.03 26.02 7.28
CA SER A 259 -29.65 25.90 8.69
C SER A 259 -30.88 25.66 9.56
N VAL A 260 -30.79 24.69 10.47
CA VAL A 260 -31.86 24.26 11.37
C VAL A 260 -31.40 24.22 12.82
N LYS A 261 -32.35 24.45 13.73
CA LYS A 261 -32.14 24.32 15.17
C LYS A 261 -32.63 22.97 15.68
N LYS A 262 -32.07 22.50 16.80
CA LYS A 262 -32.53 21.31 17.50
C LYS A 262 -34.03 21.44 17.83
N GLY A 263 -34.79 20.40 17.51
CA GLY A 263 -36.24 20.33 17.70
C GLY A 263 -37.08 20.96 16.59
N GLN A 264 -36.47 21.61 15.59
CA GLN A 264 -37.18 22.15 14.44
C GLN A 264 -37.76 21.02 13.58
N GLU A 265 -39.01 21.18 13.13
CA GLU A 265 -39.69 20.21 12.26
C GLU A 265 -39.06 20.24 10.86
N LEU A 266 -38.66 19.07 10.36
CA LEU A 266 -37.97 18.91 9.07
C LEU A 266 -38.87 18.27 8.03
N ILE A 267 -39.57 17.20 8.42
CA ILE A 267 -40.39 16.37 7.55
C ILE A 267 -41.69 16.05 8.28
N ALA A 268 -42.80 16.21 7.58
CA ALA A 268 -44.10 15.78 8.05
C ALA A 268 -44.42 14.42 7.45
N CYS A 269 -44.69 13.44 8.31
CA CYS A 269 -45.29 12.18 7.91
C CYS A 269 -46.76 12.15 8.32
N TYR A 270 -47.54 11.30 7.65
CA TYR A 270 -48.91 11.02 8.01
C TYR A 270 -49.12 9.51 8.12
N ASP A 271 -50.03 9.14 9.02
CA ASP A 271 -50.61 7.81 9.11
C ASP A 271 -52.14 8.02 9.12
N PRO A 272 -52.89 7.42 8.18
CA PRO A 272 -54.33 7.63 8.10
C PRO A 272 -55.11 7.02 9.28
N LEU A 273 -54.55 6.03 9.99
CA LEU A 273 -55.21 5.31 11.08
C LEU A 273 -54.88 5.89 12.45
N LEU A 274 -53.64 6.37 12.64
CA LEU A 274 -53.14 6.82 13.94
C LEU A 274 -53.96 7.95 14.60
N PRO A 275 -54.44 8.99 13.88
CA PRO A 275 -55.32 10.01 14.47
C PRO A 275 -56.65 9.44 14.97
N ALA A 276 -57.22 8.47 14.25
CA ALA A 276 -58.46 7.82 14.62
C ALA A 276 -58.26 6.95 15.87
N GLU A 277 -57.14 6.21 15.94
CA GLU A 277 -56.76 5.39 17.09
C GLU A 277 -56.62 6.24 18.37
N VAL A 278 -55.95 7.40 18.28
CA VAL A 278 -55.87 8.36 19.40
C VAL A 278 -57.28 8.77 19.88
N LYS A 279 -58.18 9.11 18.95
CA LYS A 279 -59.54 9.56 19.29
C LYS A 279 -60.41 8.46 19.92
N VAL A 280 -60.24 7.22 19.48
CA VAL A 280 -60.89 6.03 20.07
C VAL A 280 -60.40 5.83 21.51
N LEU A 281 -59.09 5.82 21.72
CA LEU A 281 -58.49 5.65 23.05
C LEU A 281 -58.86 6.78 24.02
N GLU A 282 -58.92 8.03 23.54
CA GLU A 282 -59.41 9.17 24.33
C GLU A 282 -60.85 8.98 24.79
N SER A 283 -61.70 8.42 23.92
CA SER A 283 -63.11 8.17 24.24
C SER A 283 -63.25 7.01 25.23
N HIS A 284 -62.43 5.97 25.08
CA HIS A 284 -62.40 4.85 25.99
C HIS A 284 -61.92 5.25 27.41
N VAL A 285 -60.88 6.08 27.52
CA VAL A 285 -60.44 6.64 28.81
C VAL A 285 -61.56 7.49 29.45
N ARG A 286 -62.30 8.28 28.64
CA ARG A 286 -63.45 9.04 29.16
C ARG A 286 -64.57 8.13 29.68
N GLU A 287 -64.89 7.08 28.94
CA GLU A 287 -65.90 6.09 29.33
C GLU A 287 -65.55 5.42 30.67
N LEU A 288 -64.31 4.93 30.81
CA LEU A 288 -63.83 4.30 32.04
C LEU A 288 -63.85 5.27 33.23
N ARG A 289 -63.49 6.54 33.02
CA ARG A 289 -63.55 7.58 34.08
C ARG A 289 -64.98 7.84 34.55
N ILE A 290 -65.94 7.94 33.61
CA ILE A 290 -67.35 8.10 33.96
C ILE A 290 -67.86 6.88 34.74
N ALA A 291 -67.49 5.66 34.31
CA ALA A 291 -67.85 4.44 35.02
C ALA A 291 -67.25 4.40 36.44
N TYR A 292 -65.99 4.80 36.59
CA TYR A 292 -65.33 4.90 37.90
C TYR A 292 -66.08 5.84 38.84
N ASP A 293 -66.48 7.02 38.37
CA ASP A 293 -67.19 8.01 39.20
C ASP A 293 -68.54 7.49 39.70
N VAL A 294 -69.24 6.66 38.91
CA VAL A 294 -70.49 5.99 39.33
C VAL A 294 -70.23 4.93 40.40
N TYR A 295 -69.23 4.05 40.20
CA TYR A 295 -68.97 2.93 41.12
C TYR A 295 -68.17 3.32 42.36
N ARG A 296 -67.50 4.48 42.38
CA ARG A 296 -66.71 4.97 43.53
C ARG A 296 -67.49 4.99 44.84
N VAL A 297 -68.80 5.26 44.77
CA VAL A 297 -69.69 5.33 45.94
C VAL A 297 -70.43 4.01 46.19
N GLN A 298 -70.72 3.24 45.14
CA GLN A 298 -71.54 2.03 45.22
C GLN A 298 -70.73 0.77 45.57
N ASP A 299 -69.53 0.61 45.01
CA ASP A 299 -68.74 -0.62 45.10
C ASP A 299 -67.24 -0.31 45.03
N LYS A 300 -66.57 -0.35 46.19
CA LYS A 300 -65.13 -0.06 46.32
C LYS A 300 -64.25 -1.04 45.54
N VAL A 301 -64.66 -2.30 45.40
CA VAL A 301 -63.88 -3.32 44.70
C VAL A 301 -63.92 -3.07 43.20
N LYS A 302 -65.13 -2.81 42.64
CA LYS A 302 -65.28 -2.40 41.23
C LYS A 302 -64.57 -1.09 40.92
N ALA A 303 -64.61 -0.13 41.84
CA ALA A 303 -63.90 1.13 41.66
C ALA A 303 -62.37 0.94 41.57
N GLU A 304 -61.76 0.10 42.43
CA GLU A 304 -60.31 -0.17 42.32
C GLU A 304 -59.95 -0.97 41.06
N MET A 305 -60.80 -1.88 40.58
CA MET A 305 -60.59 -2.55 39.28
C MET A 305 -60.61 -1.54 38.11
N LEU A 306 -61.64 -0.68 38.04
CA LEU A 306 -61.76 0.35 37.01
C LEU A 306 -60.59 1.34 37.04
N LYS A 307 -60.04 1.62 38.22
CA LYS A 307 -58.87 2.49 38.37
C LYS A 307 -57.61 1.88 37.75
N GLU A 308 -57.39 0.57 37.89
CA GLU A 308 -56.29 -0.11 37.18
C GLU A 308 -56.55 -0.18 35.67
N GLU A 309 -57.80 -0.34 35.22
CA GLU A 309 -58.16 -0.25 33.79
C GLU A 309 -57.90 1.15 33.22
N ILE A 310 -58.32 2.22 33.92
CA ILE A 310 -58.03 3.61 33.52
C ILE A 310 -56.53 3.80 33.37
N LYS A 311 -55.73 3.32 34.33
CA LYS A 311 -54.28 3.44 34.30
C LYS A 311 -53.67 2.72 33.10
N ALA A 312 -54.19 1.54 32.74
CA ALA A 312 -53.77 0.81 31.54
C ALA A 312 -54.15 1.55 30.25
N ALA A 313 -55.40 2.01 30.14
CA ALA A 313 -55.91 2.76 28.99
C ALA A 313 -55.20 4.10 28.80
N GLU A 314 -54.89 4.81 29.89
CA GLU A 314 -54.10 6.04 29.84
C GLU A 314 -52.64 5.77 29.41
N ALA A 315 -52.05 4.65 29.84
CA ALA A 315 -50.72 4.26 29.38
C ALA A 315 -50.70 3.97 27.88
N GLU A 316 -51.75 3.33 27.35
CA GLU A 316 -51.93 3.11 25.93
C GLU A 316 -52.14 4.40 25.15
N LEU A 317 -53.03 5.28 25.61
CA LEU A 317 -53.25 6.60 25.03
C LEU A 317 -51.96 7.44 25.00
N ARG A 318 -51.15 7.41 26.06
CA ARG A 318 -49.85 8.09 26.09
C ARG A 318 -48.91 7.56 25.01
N ARG A 319 -48.75 6.24 24.88
CA ARG A 319 -47.91 5.61 23.84
C ARG A 319 -48.38 5.94 22.42
N THR A 320 -49.69 5.94 22.18
CA THR A 320 -50.24 6.25 20.84
C THR A 320 -50.12 7.75 20.52
N ARG A 321 -50.28 8.64 21.51
CA ARG A 321 -49.99 10.08 21.35
C ARG A 321 -48.51 10.36 21.11
N GLU A 322 -47.61 9.64 21.78
CA GLU A 322 -46.17 9.74 21.51
C GLU A 322 -45.87 9.35 20.06
N ARG A 323 -46.36 8.19 19.59
CA ARG A 323 -46.26 7.78 18.17
C ARG A 323 -46.82 8.82 17.21
N PHE A 324 -47.96 9.43 17.54
CA PHE A 324 -48.55 10.51 16.73
C PHE A 324 -47.65 11.75 16.67
N SER A 325 -46.99 12.09 17.78
CA SER A 325 -46.02 13.20 17.81
C SER A 325 -44.73 12.88 17.03
N GLU A 326 -44.34 11.60 16.96
CA GLU A 326 -43.19 11.09 16.20
C GLU A 326 -43.40 11.10 14.67
N LEU A 327 -44.64 11.27 14.19
CA LEU A 327 -44.93 11.52 12.76
C LEU A 327 -44.31 12.84 12.28
N LYS A 328 -44.08 13.78 13.19
CA LYS A 328 -43.35 15.02 12.89
C LYS A 328 -41.87 14.81 13.18
N ILE A 329 -41.10 14.55 12.13
CA ILE A 329 -39.66 14.31 12.25
C ILE A 329 -38.96 15.63 12.50
N LYS A 330 -38.24 15.71 13.62
CA LYS A 330 -37.55 16.91 14.10
C LYS A 330 -36.04 16.76 14.02
N SER A 331 -35.34 17.89 13.98
CA SER A 331 -33.88 17.91 14.02
C SER A 331 -33.34 17.47 15.38
N PRO A 332 -32.43 16.48 15.45
CA PRO A 332 -31.83 16.04 16.70
C PRO A 332 -30.78 17.03 17.25
N VAL A 333 -30.18 17.86 16.37
CA VAL A 333 -29.09 18.80 16.68
C VAL A 333 -29.24 20.09 15.89
N ASP A 334 -28.46 21.12 16.22
CA ASP A 334 -28.31 22.31 15.38
C ASP A 334 -27.33 22.02 14.23
N GLY A 335 -27.63 22.47 13.02
CA GLY A 335 -26.76 22.24 11.87
C GLY A 335 -27.42 22.56 10.53
N ILE A 336 -26.87 22.00 9.46
CA ILE A 336 -27.36 22.16 8.09
C ILE A 336 -28.12 20.90 7.69
N PHE A 337 -29.37 21.06 7.29
CA PHE A 337 -30.23 19.97 6.84
C PHE A 337 -29.86 19.53 5.44
N ILE A 338 -29.59 18.25 5.25
CA ILE A 338 -29.23 17.64 3.97
C ILE A 338 -30.13 16.45 3.74
N ILE A 339 -30.79 16.45 2.59
CA ILE A 339 -31.66 15.37 2.15
C ILE A 339 -31.33 15.01 0.70
N GLN A 340 -31.36 13.71 0.40
CA GLN A 340 -31.12 13.19 -0.94
C GLN A 340 -32.46 13.08 -1.67
N ALA A 341 -32.51 13.57 -2.91
CA ALA A 341 -33.68 13.50 -3.79
C ALA A 341 -35.02 13.86 -3.07
N PRO A 342 -35.17 15.09 -2.54
CA PRO A 342 -36.36 15.48 -1.79
C PRO A 342 -37.67 15.36 -2.59
N GLU A 343 -37.61 15.41 -3.92
CA GLU A 343 -38.77 15.32 -4.81
C GLU A 343 -39.36 13.90 -4.91
N ASP A 344 -38.55 12.87 -4.64
CA ASP A 344 -38.96 11.46 -4.74
C ASP A 344 -39.54 10.92 -3.40
N LEU A 345 -39.52 11.73 -2.35
CA LEU A 345 -39.90 11.33 -1.01
C LEU A 345 -41.40 11.42 -0.69
N PRO A 346 -42.17 12.42 -1.16
CA PRO A 346 -43.60 12.49 -0.88
C PRO A 346 -44.34 11.22 -1.30
N GLY A 347 -45.17 10.68 -0.41
CA GLY A 347 -45.90 9.43 -0.60
C GLY A 347 -45.10 8.15 -0.34
N LYS A 348 -43.79 8.24 -0.05
CA LYS A 348 -42.97 7.07 0.29
C LYS A 348 -43.28 6.57 1.70
N PHE A 349 -43.50 5.26 1.84
CA PHE A 349 -43.60 4.61 3.15
C PHE A 349 -42.22 4.48 3.79
N VAL A 350 -42.10 4.86 5.05
CA VAL A 350 -40.88 4.75 5.87
C VAL A 350 -41.15 3.97 7.14
N ARG A 351 -40.16 3.17 7.55
CA ARG A 351 -40.24 2.39 8.80
C ARG A 351 -39.53 3.10 9.95
N LYS A 352 -39.97 2.87 11.18
CA LYS A 352 -39.31 3.33 12.39
C LYS A 352 -37.82 2.97 12.37
N GLY A 353 -36.97 3.98 12.55
CA GLY A 353 -35.52 3.84 12.53
C GLY A 353 -34.87 3.96 11.15
N GLU A 354 -35.64 4.02 10.06
CA GLU A 354 -35.12 4.25 8.71
C GLU A 354 -34.48 5.64 8.61
N THR A 355 -33.31 5.73 7.99
CA THR A 355 -32.60 7.00 7.77
C THR A 355 -33.19 7.73 6.59
N ILE A 356 -33.62 8.97 6.82
CA ILE A 356 -34.28 9.80 5.78
C ILE A 356 -33.39 10.98 5.38
N ALA A 357 -32.72 11.60 6.34
CA ALA A 357 -31.91 12.80 6.11
C ALA A 357 -30.76 12.92 7.11
N TYR A 358 -29.94 13.94 6.94
CA TYR A 358 -28.83 14.26 7.82
C TYR A 358 -28.90 15.73 8.24
N VAL A 359 -28.55 16.04 9.49
CA VAL A 359 -28.36 17.41 9.97
C VAL A 359 -26.93 17.53 10.47
N ILE A 360 -26.11 18.22 9.69
CA ILE A 360 -24.66 18.21 9.90
C ILE A 360 -24.21 19.57 10.43
N LYS A 361 -23.50 19.54 11.55
CA LYS A 361 -22.78 20.70 12.05
C LYS A 361 -21.36 20.66 11.48
N PRO A 362 -20.92 21.64 10.65
CA PRO A 362 -19.59 21.60 10.03
C PRO A 362 -18.45 21.46 11.04
N SER A 363 -18.58 22.07 12.22
CA SER A 363 -17.60 21.96 13.32
C SER A 363 -17.48 20.56 13.94
N GLU A 364 -18.40 19.64 13.65
CA GLU A 364 -18.37 18.26 14.17
C GLU A 364 -17.95 17.23 13.11
N ALA A 365 -17.53 17.70 11.93
CA ALA A 365 -17.01 16.85 10.88
C ALA A 365 -15.76 16.10 11.36
N ARG A 366 -15.79 14.78 11.24
CA ARG A 366 -14.65 13.92 11.59
C ARG A 366 -14.15 13.18 10.36
N VAL A 367 -12.89 12.80 10.38
CA VAL A 367 -12.33 11.84 9.43
C VAL A 367 -11.95 10.59 10.20
N ARG A 368 -12.52 9.45 9.79
CA ARG A 368 -12.08 8.14 10.24
C ARG A 368 -11.08 7.58 9.25
N LEU A 369 -9.92 7.20 9.75
CA LEU A 369 -8.85 6.66 8.92
C LEU A 369 -8.23 5.44 9.57
N VAL A 370 -7.59 4.64 8.73
CA VAL A 370 -6.90 3.43 9.15
C VAL A 370 -5.41 3.55 8.85
N VAL A 371 -4.59 3.30 9.87
CA VAL A 371 -3.13 3.37 9.79
C VAL A 371 -2.56 1.96 9.92
N PRO A 372 -1.67 1.54 9.00
CA PRO A 372 -0.94 0.29 9.15
C PRO A 372 -0.09 0.28 10.42
N GLN A 373 0.05 -0.90 11.05
CA GLN A 373 0.92 -1.06 12.22
C GLN A 373 2.36 -0.56 11.99
N SER A 374 2.86 -0.62 10.76
CA SER A 374 4.19 -0.12 10.40
C SER A 374 4.37 1.40 10.47
N ALA A 375 3.28 2.16 10.53
CA ALA A 375 3.30 3.62 10.53
C ALA A 375 2.67 4.23 11.80
N VAL A 376 2.04 3.41 12.66
CA VAL A 376 1.30 3.86 13.84
C VAL A 376 2.17 4.67 14.80
N ASP A 377 3.39 4.21 15.10
CA ASP A 377 4.28 4.89 16.05
C ASP A 377 4.71 6.28 15.54
N LEU A 378 4.90 6.42 14.23
CA LEU A 378 5.21 7.70 13.60
C LEU A 378 4.02 8.65 13.73
N VAL A 379 2.82 8.14 13.40
CA VAL A 379 1.57 8.91 13.50
C VAL A 379 1.30 9.35 14.95
N ARG A 380 1.56 8.48 15.93
CA ARG A 380 1.35 8.77 17.36
C ARG A 380 2.30 9.81 17.92
N TYR A 381 3.60 9.64 17.68
CA TYR A 381 4.63 10.34 18.47
C TYR A 381 5.40 11.40 17.68
N ARG A 382 5.32 11.40 16.35
CA ARG A 382 6.13 12.30 15.51
C ARG A 382 5.33 13.22 14.60
N THR A 383 4.02 13.06 14.53
CA THR A 383 3.16 13.97 13.78
C THR A 383 3.27 15.40 14.32
N ARG A 384 3.63 16.34 13.44
CA ARG A 384 3.65 17.78 13.72
C ARG A 384 2.47 18.51 13.08
N HIS A 385 2.12 18.12 11.86
CA HIS A 385 1.04 18.71 11.09
C HIS A 385 0.25 17.61 10.38
N ILE A 386 -1.07 17.79 10.28
CA ILE A 386 -1.95 16.86 9.58
C ILE A 386 -2.73 17.65 8.55
N ALA A 387 -2.64 17.17 7.32
CA ALA A 387 -3.27 17.75 6.16
C ALA A 387 -4.25 16.76 5.57
N VAL A 388 -5.53 17.11 5.54
CA VAL A 388 -6.58 16.32 4.91
C VAL A 388 -6.86 16.92 3.53
N ARG A 389 -6.81 16.08 2.50
CA ARG A 389 -7.00 16.45 1.10
C ARG A 389 -8.16 15.64 0.53
N PRO A 390 -9.29 16.26 0.17
CA PRO A 390 -10.41 15.57 -0.46
C PRO A 390 -9.99 14.94 -1.78
N VAL A 391 -10.52 13.75 -2.11
CA VAL A 391 -10.21 13.09 -3.40
C VAL A 391 -10.69 13.92 -4.59
N GLU A 392 -11.81 14.64 -4.44
CA GLU A 392 -12.37 15.52 -5.47
C GLU A 392 -11.51 16.77 -5.73
N ASN A 393 -10.74 17.23 -4.73
CA ASN A 393 -9.90 18.41 -4.84
C ASN A 393 -8.59 18.24 -4.06
N ILE A 394 -7.61 17.61 -4.70
CA ILE A 394 -6.34 17.24 -4.07
C ILE A 394 -5.46 18.44 -3.70
N ASN A 395 -5.74 19.62 -4.28
CA ASN A 395 -5.01 20.86 -4.02
C ASN A 395 -5.52 21.57 -2.77
N GLN A 396 -6.74 21.26 -2.31
CA GLN A 396 -7.29 21.82 -1.09
C GLN A 396 -6.72 21.07 0.12
N GLU A 397 -6.02 21.80 0.99
CA GLU A 397 -5.47 21.28 2.22
C GLU A 397 -6.27 21.77 3.42
N ILE A 398 -6.89 20.84 4.14
CA ILE A 398 -7.68 21.12 5.34
C ILE A 398 -6.86 20.69 6.56
N PRO A 399 -6.47 21.62 7.44
CA PRO A 399 -5.72 21.27 8.63
C PRO A 399 -6.60 20.46 9.60
N ALA A 400 -6.00 19.46 10.23
CA ALA A 400 -6.71 18.56 11.14
C ALA A 400 -5.88 18.23 12.39
N VAL A 401 -6.55 17.74 13.43
CA VAL A 401 -5.92 17.28 14.67
C VAL A 401 -6.45 15.90 15.05
N ILE A 402 -5.60 15.07 15.66
CA ILE A 402 -6.02 13.76 16.18
C ILE A 402 -6.92 14.00 17.38
N LYS A 403 -8.19 13.61 17.27
CA LYS A 403 -9.18 13.74 18.34
C LYS A 403 -9.27 12.48 19.19
N ARG A 404 -9.22 11.32 18.55
CA ARG A 404 -9.33 10.02 19.19
C ARG A 404 -8.49 9.00 18.48
N GLU A 405 -7.89 8.12 19.26
CA GLU A 405 -7.23 6.92 18.79
C GLU A 405 -7.92 5.70 19.40
N VAL A 406 -8.17 4.67 18.58
CA VAL A 406 -8.59 3.37 19.09
C VAL A 406 -7.33 2.58 19.48
N PRO A 407 -7.14 2.23 20.76
CA PRO A 407 -5.87 1.69 21.26
C PRO A 407 -5.53 0.30 20.70
N GLY A 408 -6.54 -0.45 20.22
CA GLY A 408 -6.38 -1.79 19.66
C GLY A 408 -6.37 -1.81 18.14
N ALA A 409 -5.51 -2.65 17.55
CA ALA A 409 -5.57 -2.92 16.13
C ALA A 409 -6.79 -3.80 15.81
N THR A 410 -7.61 -3.37 14.86
CA THR A 410 -8.82 -4.07 14.40
C THR A 410 -8.63 -4.58 12.97
N ASP A 411 -9.34 -5.65 12.62
CA ASP A 411 -9.48 -6.12 11.24
C ASP A 411 -10.75 -5.58 10.58
N THR A 412 -11.61 -4.87 11.30
CA THR A 412 -12.83 -4.26 10.75
C THR A 412 -12.58 -2.84 10.27
N LEU A 413 -12.93 -2.56 9.02
CA LEU A 413 -12.82 -1.22 8.44
C LEU A 413 -14.00 -0.35 8.87
N PRO A 414 -13.77 0.95 9.19
CA PRO A 414 -14.85 1.87 9.55
C PRO A 414 -15.77 2.18 8.36
N SER A 415 -15.29 2.01 7.14
CA SER A 415 -16.08 2.13 5.91
C SER A 415 -15.54 1.22 4.81
N LYS A 416 -16.45 0.60 4.05
CA LYS A 416 -16.13 -0.19 2.84
C LYS A 416 -15.30 0.59 1.83
N ALA A 417 -15.49 1.91 1.78
CA ALA A 417 -14.80 2.79 0.83
C ALA A 417 -13.27 2.79 1.02
N LEU A 418 -12.76 2.38 2.19
CA LEU A 418 -11.32 2.24 2.44
C LEU A 418 -10.75 0.93 1.90
N GLY A 419 -11.59 -0.10 1.74
CA GLY A 419 -11.20 -1.40 1.21
C GLY A 419 -11.13 -1.41 -0.31
N THR A 420 -10.34 -2.33 -0.86
CA THR A 420 -10.20 -2.57 -2.31
C THR A 420 -11.54 -2.85 -3.01
N ALA A 421 -12.50 -3.51 -2.34
CA ALA A 421 -13.86 -3.67 -2.89
C ALA A 421 -14.64 -2.34 -3.00
N GLY A 422 -14.37 -1.36 -2.14
CA GLY A 422 -14.93 0.00 -2.22
C GLY A 422 -14.02 0.98 -2.96
N GLY A 423 -13.01 0.49 -3.67
CA GLY A 423 -12.07 1.27 -4.47
C GLY A 423 -10.89 1.87 -3.70
N GLY A 424 -10.75 1.62 -2.40
CA GLY A 424 -9.63 2.07 -1.56
C GLY A 424 -8.40 1.16 -1.67
N LYS A 425 -7.31 1.51 -0.98
CA LYS A 425 -6.03 0.77 -1.07
C LYS A 425 -5.89 -0.37 -0.06
N VAL A 426 -6.82 -0.52 0.88
CA VAL A 426 -6.71 -1.56 1.91
C VAL A 426 -7.13 -2.91 1.35
N ALA A 427 -6.22 -3.88 1.38
CA ALA A 427 -6.52 -5.27 1.01
C ALA A 427 -7.57 -5.85 1.98
N ILE A 428 -8.65 -6.37 1.41
CA ILE A 428 -9.73 -7.04 2.14
C ILE A 428 -9.45 -8.55 2.24
N ASP A 429 -10.02 -9.17 3.27
CA ASP A 429 -10.00 -10.62 3.41
C ASP A 429 -10.88 -11.26 2.31
N PRO A 430 -10.35 -12.15 1.44
CA PRO A 430 -11.13 -12.79 0.38
C PRO A 430 -12.23 -13.73 0.92
N THR A 431 -12.18 -14.13 2.20
CA THR A 431 -13.21 -14.95 2.83
C THR A 431 -14.41 -14.15 3.34
N ASP A 432 -14.30 -12.82 3.42
CA ASP A 432 -15.38 -11.95 3.89
C ASP A 432 -16.30 -11.51 2.73
N ALA A 433 -17.46 -12.16 2.61
CA ALA A 433 -18.49 -11.81 1.63
C ALA A 433 -19.02 -10.38 1.79
N ARG A 434 -18.89 -9.74 2.96
CA ARG A 434 -19.36 -8.36 3.19
C ARG A 434 -18.34 -7.31 2.77
N GLY A 435 -17.06 -7.66 2.60
CA GLY A 435 -15.98 -6.76 2.21
C GLY A 435 -15.62 -5.71 3.27
N ASN A 436 -15.86 -6.00 4.54
CA ASN A 436 -15.60 -5.08 5.66
C ASN A 436 -14.34 -5.42 6.45
N ARG A 437 -13.81 -6.64 6.29
CA ARG A 437 -12.60 -7.07 6.97
C ARG A 437 -11.36 -6.83 6.13
N SER A 438 -10.35 -6.21 6.72
CA SER A 438 -9.02 -6.06 6.15
C SER A 438 -8.19 -7.32 6.38
N PHE A 439 -7.36 -7.67 5.40
CA PHE A 439 -6.44 -8.81 5.47
C PHE A 439 -5.38 -8.66 6.57
N HIS A 440 -5.06 -7.42 6.94
CA HIS A 440 -4.15 -7.08 8.03
C HIS A 440 -4.88 -6.27 9.09
N ARG A 441 -4.47 -6.40 10.35
CA ARG A 441 -4.97 -5.54 11.43
C ARG A 441 -4.42 -4.13 11.29
N LEU A 442 -5.27 -3.14 11.49
CA LEU A 442 -5.01 -1.72 11.31
C LEU A 442 -5.43 -0.94 12.57
N PHE A 443 -4.81 0.21 12.80
CA PHE A 443 -5.20 1.11 13.88
C PHE A 443 -6.14 2.18 13.35
N GLU A 444 -7.26 2.40 14.03
CA GLU A 444 -8.22 3.42 13.67
C GLU A 444 -7.92 4.74 14.40
N PHE A 445 -7.92 5.84 13.66
CA PHE A 445 -7.82 7.19 14.18
C PHE A 445 -9.02 8.02 13.75
N GLU A 446 -9.47 8.90 14.64
CA GLU A 446 -10.44 9.95 14.32
C GLU A 446 -9.74 11.31 14.34
N LEU A 447 -9.84 12.03 13.23
CA LEU A 447 -9.38 13.40 13.12
C LEU A 447 -10.55 14.37 13.21
N GLU A 448 -10.30 15.51 13.85
CA GLU A 448 -11.17 16.69 13.83
C GLU A 448 -10.62 17.69 12.80
N LEU A 449 -11.49 18.12 11.89
CA LEU A 449 -11.14 19.09 10.84
C LEU A 449 -11.30 20.51 11.41
N LEU A 450 -10.29 21.36 11.25
CA LEU A 450 -10.28 22.70 11.84
C LEU A 450 -10.99 23.77 10.98
N ASP A 451 -11.06 23.56 9.67
CA ASP A 451 -11.64 24.54 8.73
C ASP A 451 -12.53 23.83 7.70
N VAL A 452 -13.81 23.63 8.06
CA VAL A 452 -14.80 22.97 7.20
C VAL A 452 -15.83 23.98 6.74
N ASN A 453 -15.53 24.63 5.62
CA ASN A 453 -16.48 25.53 4.97
C ASN A 453 -17.38 24.83 3.95
N ASN A 454 -17.08 23.58 3.59
CA ASN A 454 -17.75 22.90 2.49
C ASN A 454 -18.52 21.65 2.93
N ILE A 455 -19.82 21.65 2.62
CA ILE A 455 -20.79 20.64 3.05
C ILE A 455 -20.65 19.35 2.20
N ASN A 456 -20.06 19.43 1.01
CA ASN A 456 -19.91 18.28 0.09
C ASN A 456 -18.79 17.31 0.48
N LEU A 457 -18.16 17.48 1.64
CA LEU A 457 -17.06 16.64 2.06
C LEU A 457 -17.53 15.32 2.67
N PHE A 458 -18.79 15.16 3.09
CA PHE A 458 -19.23 14.01 3.90
C PHE A 458 -19.43 12.72 3.11
N GLY A 459 -19.11 11.58 3.73
CA GLY A 459 -19.14 10.26 3.09
C GLY A 459 -18.03 10.04 2.03
N ASN A 460 -17.30 11.10 1.68
CA ASN A 460 -16.25 11.05 0.68
C ASN A 460 -14.93 10.54 1.25
N ARG A 461 -14.13 9.98 0.35
CA ARG A 461 -12.76 9.55 0.66
C ARG A 461 -11.84 10.76 0.68
N VAL A 462 -10.86 10.72 1.57
CA VAL A 462 -9.86 11.77 1.74
C VAL A 462 -8.48 11.14 1.89
N TYR A 463 -7.47 11.83 1.36
CA TYR A 463 -6.08 11.53 1.65
C TYR A 463 -5.64 12.31 2.88
N VAL A 464 -5.04 11.61 3.82
CA VAL A 464 -4.51 12.23 5.03
C VAL A 464 -2.99 12.13 5.00
N LEU A 465 -2.34 13.29 5.05
CA LEU A 465 -0.90 13.42 5.08
C LEU A 465 -0.47 13.80 6.50
N PHE A 466 0.28 12.92 7.14
CA PHE A 466 0.94 13.16 8.42
C PHE A 466 2.37 13.64 8.14
N ASP A 467 2.69 14.86 8.55
CA ASP A 467 4.05 15.41 8.47
C ASP A 467 4.80 15.12 9.77
N HIS A 468 5.90 14.35 9.66
CA HIS A 468 6.75 13.96 10.80
C HIS A 468 7.96 14.87 10.98
N GLY A 469 8.04 15.97 10.22
CA GLY A 469 9.18 16.86 10.15
C GLY A 469 10.25 16.39 9.16
N HIS A 470 11.50 16.78 9.42
CA HIS A 470 12.62 16.50 8.54
C HIS A 470 13.55 15.47 9.17
N GLU A 471 13.99 14.50 8.36
CA GLU A 471 14.91 13.45 8.77
C GLU A 471 15.87 13.08 7.62
N PRO A 472 17.16 12.82 7.89
CA PRO A 472 18.11 12.46 6.85
C PRO A 472 17.74 11.18 6.10
N LEU A 473 18.00 11.14 4.78
CA LEU A 473 17.63 10.02 3.90
C LEU A 473 18.20 8.69 4.37
N GLY A 474 19.44 8.67 4.87
CA GLY A 474 20.09 7.46 5.38
C GLY A 474 19.32 6.84 6.56
N VAL A 475 18.76 7.67 7.44
CA VAL A 475 17.94 7.20 8.57
C VAL A 475 16.58 6.71 8.09
N GLN A 476 15.96 7.40 7.12
CA GLN A 476 14.72 6.94 6.49
C GLN A 476 14.92 5.57 5.80
N CYS A 477 16.00 5.41 5.03
CA CYS A 477 16.38 4.17 4.36
C CYS A 477 16.65 3.05 5.38
N TYR A 478 17.42 3.32 6.44
CA TYR A 478 17.71 2.36 7.50
C TYR A 478 16.43 1.85 8.16
N ARG A 479 15.48 2.74 8.50
CA ARG A 479 14.17 2.30 9.04
C ARG A 479 13.37 1.48 8.04
N GLY A 480 13.37 1.88 6.77
CA GLY A 480 12.72 1.12 5.70
C GLY A 480 13.27 -0.30 5.60
N ILE A 481 14.59 -0.44 5.58
CA ILE A 481 15.30 -1.73 5.53
C ILE A 481 15.04 -2.54 6.80
N ARG A 482 15.22 -1.93 7.98
CA ARG A 482 14.95 -2.57 9.28
C ARG A 482 13.51 -3.07 9.35
N ARG A 483 12.54 -2.30 8.86
CA ARG A 483 11.14 -2.70 8.82
C ARG A 483 10.91 -3.90 7.90
N ILE A 484 11.49 -3.90 6.70
CA ILE A 484 11.40 -5.04 5.78
C ILE A 484 12.03 -6.28 6.42
N PHE A 485 13.16 -6.10 7.09
CA PHE A 485 13.86 -7.14 7.83
C PHE A 485 12.97 -7.71 8.95
N LEU A 486 12.48 -6.90 9.89
CA LEU A 486 11.62 -7.35 10.99
C LEU A 486 10.33 -8.04 10.48
N LYS A 487 9.68 -7.46 9.45
CA LYS A 487 8.49 -8.06 8.83
C LYS A 487 8.77 -9.43 8.21
N ARG A 488 9.94 -9.62 7.58
CA ARG A 488 10.30 -10.87 6.90
C ARG A 488 10.81 -11.95 7.87
N PHE A 489 11.45 -11.54 8.96
CA PHE A 489 12.07 -12.44 9.93
C PHE A 489 11.20 -12.72 11.17
N HIS A 490 10.03 -12.09 11.30
CA HIS A 490 9.11 -12.26 12.44
C HIS A 490 9.78 -12.01 13.80
N ILE A 491 10.72 -11.05 13.86
CA ILE A 491 11.40 -10.59 15.09
C ILE A 491 10.87 -9.22 15.47
#